data_AF-A0A5M8IFR1-F1
#
_entry.id   AF-A0A5M8IFR1-F1
#
_cell.length_a   1.000
_cell.length_b   1.000
_cell.length_c   1.000
_cell.angle_alpha   90.00
_cell.angle_beta   90.00
_cell.angle_gamma   90.00
#
_symmetry.space_group_name_H-M   'P 1'
#
loop_
_entity.id
_entity.type
_entity.pdbx_description
1 polymer ?
#
loop_
_entity_poly.entity_id
_entity_poly.type
_entity_poly.pdbx_seq_one_letter_code
_entity_poly.pdbx_strand_id
1 'polypeptide(L)'
;MASKLTEERINLIKEGISEGLPKEIACNAAGISKNTFFRWLREGREDLAEGKETLQRKLLEDMPKIEADCELHHLRNIARHSDKHWEASAWYLERSRPGRYGRRVIQHVVNEDQDPDRIVVLGEAEVEEDEPKPKQVE
;
A
#
# COMPACT_ATOMS: atom_id res chain seq x y z
N MET A 1 -29.22 29.26 3.94
CA MET A 1 -27.80 28.86 3.95
C MET A 1 -27.68 27.56 3.18
N ALA A 2 -27.02 27.53 2.02
CA ALA A 2 -26.81 26.28 1.30
C ALA A 2 -25.92 25.35 2.15
N SER A 3 -26.36 24.12 2.39
CA SER A 3 -25.55 23.11 3.07
C SER A 3 -24.26 22.88 2.27
N LYS A 4 -23.11 22.79 2.96
CA LYS A 4 -21.85 22.41 2.30
C LYS A 4 -21.85 20.95 1.83
N LEU A 5 -22.79 20.15 2.31
CA LEU A 5 -22.95 18.74 1.99
C LEU A 5 -23.85 18.59 0.76
N THR A 6 -23.29 18.10 -0.34
CA THR A 6 -23.99 17.73 -1.57
C THR A 6 -23.57 16.32 -1.96
N GLU A 7 -24.45 15.58 -2.66
CA GLU A 7 -24.09 14.24 -3.15
C GLU A 7 -22.89 14.28 -4.09
N GLU A 8 -22.76 15.32 -4.90
CA GLU A 8 -21.61 15.54 -5.78
C GLU A 8 -20.28 15.59 -5.02
N ARG A 9 -20.21 16.37 -3.93
CA ARG A 9 -19.01 16.45 -3.08
C ARG A 9 -18.72 15.13 -2.39
N ILE A 10 -19.76 14.45 -1.92
CA ILE A 10 -19.61 13.12 -1.33
C ILE A 10 -19.00 12.18 -2.36
N ASN A 11 -19.57 12.09 -3.56
CA ASN A 11 -19.09 11.19 -4.60
C ASN A 11 -17.63 11.47 -4.97
N LEU A 12 -17.25 12.73 -5.14
CA LEU A 12 -15.86 13.08 -5.45
C LEU A 12 -14.88 12.66 -4.33
N ILE A 13 -15.29 12.79 -3.06
CA ILE A 13 -14.49 12.31 -1.93
C ILE A 13 -14.38 10.78 -1.96
N LYS A 14 -15.50 10.08 -2.19
CA LYS A 14 -15.53 8.61 -2.24
C LYS A 14 -14.64 8.08 -3.35
N GLU A 15 -14.76 8.64 -4.56
CA GLU A 15 -13.93 8.31 -5.72
C GLU A 15 -12.45 8.54 -5.41
N GLY A 16 -12.09 9.72 -4.93
CA GLY A 16 -10.69 10.04 -4.59
C GLY A 16 -10.09 9.07 -3.57
N ILE A 17 -10.81 8.73 -2.50
CA ILE A 17 -10.32 7.76 -1.50
C ILE A 17 -10.20 6.36 -2.11
N SER A 18 -11.17 5.94 -2.94
CA SER A 18 -11.15 4.63 -3.61
C SER A 18 -10.00 4.48 -4.63
N GLU A 19 -9.44 5.59 -5.11
CA GLU A 19 -8.26 5.63 -5.97
C GLU A 19 -6.93 5.73 -5.19
N GLY A 20 -6.98 5.73 -3.86
CA GLY A 20 -5.79 5.78 -3.01
C GLY A 20 -5.41 7.16 -2.51
N LEU A 21 -6.24 8.20 -2.74
CA LEU A 21 -5.93 9.51 -2.17
C LEU A 21 -6.09 9.51 -0.65
N PRO A 22 -5.19 10.19 0.09
CA PRO A 22 -5.42 10.51 1.48
C PRO A 22 -6.72 11.30 1.63
N LYS A 23 -7.50 10.99 2.68
CA LYS A 23 -8.82 11.62 2.96
C LYS A 23 -8.78 13.15 2.89
N GLU A 24 -7.69 13.75 3.34
CA GLU A 24 -7.47 15.21 3.30
C GLU A 24 -7.38 15.76 1.87
N ILE A 25 -6.64 15.08 0.99
CA ILE A 25 -6.50 15.46 -0.41
C ILE A 25 -7.83 15.28 -1.15
N ALA A 26 -8.54 14.17 -0.89
CA ALA A 26 -9.88 13.96 -1.44
C ALA A 26 -10.88 15.04 -0.99
N CYS A 27 -10.81 15.48 0.27
CA CYS A 27 -11.61 16.61 0.78
C CYS A 27 -11.28 17.93 0.07
N ASN A 28 -9.99 18.22 -0.11
CA ASN A 28 -9.53 19.42 -0.80
C ASN A 28 -10.00 19.44 -2.26
N ALA A 29 -9.96 18.29 -2.95
CA ALA A 29 -10.50 18.15 -4.31
C ALA A 29 -12.01 18.46 -4.38
N ALA A 30 -12.76 18.09 -3.33
CA ALA A 30 -14.18 18.44 -3.19
C ALA A 30 -14.47 19.84 -2.63
N GLY A 31 -13.43 20.66 -2.44
CA GLY A 31 -13.55 22.04 -1.96
C GLY A 31 -14.02 22.15 -0.51
N ILE A 32 -13.75 21.14 0.32
CA ILE A 32 -14.06 21.15 1.75
C ILE A 32 -12.83 20.87 2.60
N SER A 33 -12.84 21.37 3.84
CA SER A 33 -11.78 21.03 4.79
C SER A 33 -11.96 19.62 5.36
N LYS A 34 -10.85 18.96 5.68
CA LYS A 34 -10.81 17.70 6.42
C LYS A 34 -11.66 17.72 7.70
N ASN A 35 -11.67 18.83 8.43
CA ASN A 35 -12.49 19.01 9.64
C ASN A 35 -13.99 18.96 9.32
N THR A 36 -14.41 19.51 8.17
CA THR A 36 -15.80 19.44 7.72
C THR A 36 -16.22 18.00 7.44
N PHE A 37 -15.35 17.23 6.77
CA PHE A 37 -15.58 15.82 6.50
C PHE A 37 -15.69 14.97 7.77
N PHE A 38 -14.76 15.11 8.72
CA PHE A 38 -14.85 14.36 9.98
C PHE A 38 -16.05 14.76 10.83
N ARG A 39 -16.47 16.03 10.76
CA ARG A 39 -17.73 16.44 11.38
C ARG A 39 -18.91 15.70 10.76
N TRP A 40 -18.99 15.58 9.44
CA TRP A 40 -20.05 14.81 8.77
C TRP A 40 -20.03 13.33 9.16
N LEU A 41 -18.86 12.70 9.31
CA LEU A 41 -18.79 11.32 9.79
C LEU A 41 -19.26 11.17 11.24
N ARG A 42 -19.02 12.18 12.10
CA ARG A 42 -19.55 12.20 13.46
C ARG A 42 -21.07 12.36 13.47
N GLU A 43 -21.60 13.32 12.72
CA GLU A 43 -23.04 13.52 12.53
C GLU A 43 -23.70 12.24 11.97
N GLY A 44 -23.06 11.56 11.02
CA GLY A 44 -23.55 10.30 10.47
C GLY A 44 -23.63 9.17 11.50
N ARG A 45 -22.75 9.17 12.51
CA ARG A 45 -22.83 8.20 13.63
C ARG A 45 -23.99 8.51 14.56
N GLU A 46 -24.23 9.78 14.82
CA GLU A 46 -25.37 10.24 15.61
C GLU A 46 -26.68 9.87 14.88
N ASP A 47 -26.75 10.17 13.58
CA ASP A 47 -27.90 9.83 12.72
C ASP A 47 -28.14 8.31 12.67
N LEU A 48 -27.08 7.49 12.60
CA LEU A 48 -27.19 6.03 12.67
C LEU A 48 -27.78 5.56 14.03
N ALA A 49 -27.31 6.13 15.14
CA ALA A 49 -27.80 5.79 16.48
C ALA A 49 -29.27 6.19 16.68
N GLU A 50 -29.70 7.28 16.03
CA GLU A 50 -31.07 7.79 16.07
C GLU A 50 -31.99 7.18 15.00
N GLY A 51 -31.47 6.29 14.15
CA GLY A 51 -32.24 5.66 13.06
C GLY A 51 -32.65 6.61 11.94
N LYS A 52 -31.95 7.74 11.78
CA LYS A 52 -32.20 8.73 10.72
C LYS A 52 -31.54 8.31 9.42
N GLU A 53 -32.21 8.58 8.30
CA GLU A 53 -31.69 8.32 6.96
C GLU A 53 -31.18 9.63 6.35
N THR A 54 -29.91 9.93 6.56
CA THR A 54 -29.26 11.17 6.10
C THR A 54 -28.09 10.89 5.15
N LEU A 55 -27.66 11.92 4.40
CA LEU A 55 -26.46 11.82 3.58
C LEU A 55 -25.20 11.57 4.42
N GLN A 56 -25.13 12.12 5.63
CA GLN A 56 -24.02 11.89 6.56
C GLN A 56 -23.95 10.43 6.99
N ARG A 57 -25.09 9.82 7.33
CA ARG A 57 -25.16 8.39 7.65
C ARG A 57 -24.73 7.55 6.45
N LYS A 58 -25.28 7.81 5.26
CA LYS A 58 -24.92 7.08 4.04
C LYS A 58 -23.41 7.17 3.75
N LEU A 59 -22.83 8.36 3.87
CA LEU A 59 -21.39 8.56 3.74
C LEU A 59 -20.61 7.72 4.76
N LEU A 60 -21.03 7.70 6.04
CA LEU A 60 -20.41 6.90 7.08
C LEU A 60 -20.47 5.40 6.75
N GLU A 61 -21.64 4.89 6.38
CA GLU A 61 -21.86 3.48 6.06
C GLU A 61 -21.08 3.03 4.80
N ASP A 62 -20.86 3.93 3.85
CA ASP A 62 -20.06 3.67 2.65
C ASP A 62 -18.55 3.58 2.93
N MET A 63 -18.04 4.16 4.04
CA MET A 63 -16.60 4.26 4.31
C MET A 63 -15.85 2.91 4.29
N PRO A 64 -16.33 1.84 4.96
CA PRO A 64 -15.64 0.55 4.91
C PRO A 64 -15.52 0.00 3.49
N LYS A 65 -16.55 0.19 2.66
CA LYS A 65 -16.52 -0.24 1.26
C LYS A 65 -15.49 0.56 0.45
N ILE A 66 -15.45 1.88 0.63
CA ILE A 66 -14.51 2.75 -0.09
C ILE A 66 -13.05 2.40 0.26
N GLU A 67 -12.78 2.09 1.53
CA GLU A 67 -11.45 1.67 1.97
C GLU A 67 -11.06 0.30 1.38
N ALA A 68 -12.01 -0.65 1.29
CA ALA A 68 -11.80 -1.92 0.62
C ALA A 68 -11.58 -1.74 -0.90
N ASP A 69 -12.32 -0.83 -1.54
CA ASP A 69 -12.17 -0.52 -2.97
C ASP A 69 -10.78 0.07 -3.27
N CYS A 70 -10.25 0.91 -2.37
CA CYS A 70 -8.88 1.44 -2.43
C CYS A 70 -7.82 0.34 -2.39
N GLU A 71 -7.92 -0.58 -1.43
CA GLU A 71 -6.98 -1.70 -1.33
C GLU A 71 -7.08 -2.59 -2.57
N LEU A 72 -8.30 -2.89 -3.02
CA LEU A 72 -8.55 -3.69 -4.21
C LEU A 72 -8.00 -3.03 -5.49
N HIS A 73 -8.10 -1.71 -5.62
CA HIS A 73 -7.52 -0.95 -6.73
C HIS A 73 -6.01 -1.22 -6.83
N HIS A 74 -5.28 -1.05 -5.74
CA HIS A 74 -3.83 -1.27 -5.73
C HIS A 74 -3.45 -2.74 -5.89
N LEU A 75 -4.21 -3.67 -5.29
CA LEU A 75 -3.99 -5.11 -5.50
C LEU A 75 -4.20 -5.51 -6.96
N ARG A 76 -5.22 -4.97 -7.64
CA ARG A 76 -5.43 -5.17 -9.08
C ARG A 76 -4.29 -4.61 -9.90
N ASN A 77 -3.75 -3.45 -9.52
CA ASN A 77 -2.59 -2.89 -10.19
C ASN A 77 -1.37 -3.81 -10.07
N ILE A 78 -1.07 -4.31 -8.87
CA ILE A 78 0.01 -5.27 -8.65
C ILE A 78 -0.21 -6.54 -9.47
N ALA A 79 -1.41 -7.11 -9.43
CA ALA A 79 -1.76 -8.31 -10.18
C ALA A 79 -1.63 -8.12 -11.71
N ARG A 80 -2.01 -6.94 -12.23
CA ARG A 80 -1.84 -6.63 -13.65
C ARG A 80 -0.36 -6.53 -14.05
N HIS A 81 0.48 -5.98 -13.19
CA HIS A 81 1.91 -5.86 -13.48
C HIS A 81 2.69 -7.17 -13.28
N SER A 82 2.18 -8.10 -12.47
CA SER A 82 2.81 -9.40 -12.27
C SER A 82 2.90 -10.27 -13.52
N ASP A 83 2.07 -10.03 -14.53
CA ASP A 83 2.13 -10.75 -15.81
C ASP A 83 3.44 -10.49 -16.58
N LYS A 84 4.07 -9.33 -16.35
CA LYS A 84 5.29 -8.89 -17.05
C LYS A 84 6.49 -8.71 -16.14
N HIS A 85 6.27 -8.44 -14.86
CA HIS A 85 7.30 -8.14 -13.87
C HIS A 85 7.16 -9.10 -12.69
N TRP A 86 8.06 -10.08 -12.62
CA TRP A 86 8.03 -11.10 -11.57
C TRP A 86 8.21 -10.48 -10.18
N GLU A 87 8.88 -9.32 -10.09
CA GLU A 87 9.10 -8.55 -8.86
C GLU A 87 7.78 -8.15 -8.19
N ALA A 88 6.72 -7.87 -8.97
CA ALA A 88 5.40 -7.55 -8.43
C ALA A 88 4.76 -8.77 -7.72
N SER A 89 4.91 -9.97 -8.31
CA SER A 89 4.51 -11.23 -7.67
C SER A 89 5.36 -11.51 -6.43
N ALA A 90 6.67 -11.32 -6.51
CA ALA A 90 7.58 -11.53 -5.39
C ALA A 90 7.23 -10.61 -4.21
N TRP A 91 7.08 -9.31 -4.45
CA TRP A 91 6.67 -8.32 -3.46
C TRP A 91 5.35 -8.70 -2.77
N TYR A 92 4.35 -9.12 -3.56
CA TYR A 92 3.07 -9.55 -3.01
C TYR A 92 3.19 -10.81 -2.14
N LEU A 93 3.94 -11.82 -2.59
CA LEU A 93 4.14 -13.07 -1.84
C LEU A 93 4.93 -12.85 -0.54
N GLU A 94 5.98 -12.04 -0.58
CA GLU A 94 6.77 -11.67 0.60
C GLU A 94 5.91 -11.04 1.70
N ARG A 95 4.98 -10.16 1.33
CA ARG A 95 4.13 -9.43 2.28
C ARG A 95 2.90 -10.20 2.72
N SER A 96 2.28 -10.96 1.82
CA SER A 96 1.09 -11.76 2.14
C SER A 96 1.42 -13.07 2.86
N ARG A 97 2.62 -13.61 2.66
CA ARG A 97 3.06 -14.92 3.19
C ARG A 97 4.51 -14.85 3.70
N PRO A 98 4.82 -13.96 4.66
CA PRO A 98 6.19 -13.68 5.10
C PRO A 98 6.91 -14.91 5.67
N GLY A 99 6.20 -15.84 6.32
CA GLY A 99 6.84 -17.05 6.86
C GLY A 99 7.40 -18.00 5.78
N ARG A 100 6.89 -17.94 4.54
CA ARG A 100 7.32 -18.82 3.44
C ARG A 100 8.22 -18.10 2.44
N TYR A 101 7.91 -16.84 2.13
CA TYR A 101 8.61 -16.08 1.09
C TYR A 101 9.39 -14.89 1.62
N GLY A 102 9.21 -14.51 2.88
CA GLY A 102 9.91 -13.36 3.47
C GLY A 102 11.42 -13.58 3.57
N ARG A 103 12.16 -12.46 3.60
CA ARG A 103 13.63 -12.47 3.67
C ARG A 103 14.10 -13.23 4.91
N ARG A 104 14.87 -14.29 4.70
CA ARG A 104 15.49 -15.06 5.79
C ARG A 104 16.79 -14.37 6.20
N VAL A 105 16.84 -13.88 7.43
CA VAL A 105 18.09 -13.39 8.02
C VAL A 105 18.83 -14.60 8.58
N ILE A 106 19.92 -15.01 7.92
CA ILE A 106 20.83 -16.01 8.44
C ILE A 106 21.84 -15.25 9.32
N GLN A 107 21.63 -15.26 10.64
CA GLN A 107 22.66 -14.82 11.56
C GLN A 107 23.74 -15.89 11.63
N HIS A 108 24.93 -15.57 11.13
CA HIS A 108 26.12 -16.35 11.44
C HIS A 108 26.51 -16.06 12.89
N VAL A 109 26.24 -17.01 13.79
CA VAL A 109 26.80 -16.98 15.14
C VAL A 109 28.25 -17.44 15.02
N VAL A 110 29.17 -16.48 15.07
CA VAL A 110 30.60 -16.77 15.22
C VAL A 110 30.81 -17.00 16.72
N ASN A 111 31.11 -18.24 17.11
CA ASN A 111 31.58 -18.53 18.46
C ASN A 111 33.05 -18.08 18.52
N GLU A 112 33.37 -17.12 19.39
CA GLU A 112 34.73 -16.57 19.56
C GLU A 112 35.78 -17.60 20.01
N ASP A 113 35.36 -18.82 20.38
CA ASP A 113 36.25 -19.88 20.86
C ASP A 113 36.86 -20.77 19.75
N GLN A 114 36.65 -20.48 18.46
CA GLN A 114 37.34 -21.17 17.37
C GLN A 114 38.06 -20.22 16.41
N ASP A 115 39.37 -20.13 16.65
CA ASP A 115 40.45 -19.67 15.76
C ASP A 115 40.60 -18.15 15.56
N PRO A 116 41.54 -17.49 16.26
CA PRO A 116 41.74 -16.04 16.20
C PRO A 116 42.32 -15.52 14.86
N ASP A 117 42.78 -16.39 13.95
CA ASP A 117 43.47 -15.97 12.72
C ASP A 117 42.66 -16.15 11.42
N ARG A 118 41.35 -16.44 11.51
CA ARG A 118 40.54 -16.62 10.30
C ARG A 118 39.97 -15.30 9.77
N ILE A 119 40.67 -14.67 8.83
CA ILE A 119 40.15 -13.54 8.05
C ILE A 119 39.04 -14.04 7.13
N VAL A 120 37.79 -13.64 7.38
CA VAL A 120 36.66 -13.83 6.47
C VAL A 120 36.43 -12.52 5.72
N VAL A 121 36.85 -12.48 4.45
CA VAL A 121 36.55 -11.37 3.55
C VAL A 121 35.07 -11.48 3.16
N LEU A 122 34.23 -10.59 3.70
CA LEU A 122 32.87 -10.37 3.20
C LEU A 122 32.96 -9.49 1.95
N GLY A 123 33.21 -10.12 0.81
CA GLY A 123 33.12 -9.45 -0.50
C GLY A 123 31.66 -9.27 -0.89
N GLU A 124 31.24 -8.04 -1.15
CA GLU A 124 29.99 -7.76 -1.85
C GLU A 124 30.03 -8.47 -3.20
N ALA A 125 28.95 -9.16 -3.56
CA ALA A 125 28.84 -9.80 -4.85
C ALA A 125 28.69 -8.72 -5.94
N GLU A 126 29.79 -8.27 -6.52
CA GLU A 126 29.77 -7.62 -7.82
C GLU A 126 29.40 -8.68 -8.87
N VAL A 127 28.28 -8.45 -9.55
CA VAL A 127 27.86 -9.22 -10.72
C VAL A 127 28.70 -8.72 -11.89
N GLU A 128 29.80 -9.39 -12.19
CA GLU A 128 30.55 -9.17 -13.43
C GLU A 128 29.81 -9.85 -14.60
N GLU A 129 29.38 -9.05 -15.57
CA GLU A 129 28.78 -9.51 -16.83
C GLU A 129 29.81 -10.30 -17.66
N ASP A 130 29.41 -11.49 -18.13
CA ASP A 130 30.25 -12.41 -18.89
C ASP A 130 30.37 -11.94 -20.36
N GLU A 131 31.46 -11.27 -20.72
CA GLU A 131 31.81 -11.07 -22.13
C GLU A 131 32.69 -12.24 -22.66
N PRO A 132 32.31 -12.87 -23.79
CA PRO A 132 32.96 -14.07 -24.28
C PRO A 132 34.33 -13.76 -24.90
N LYS A 133 35.39 -14.41 -24.39
CA LYS A 133 36.76 -14.25 -24.93
C LYS A 133 36.91 -14.93 -26.31
N PRO A 134 37.55 -14.26 -27.30
CA PRO A 134 37.75 -14.80 -28.63
C PRO A 134 38.80 -15.92 -28.64
N LYS A 135 38.54 -16.96 -29.44
CA LYS A 135 39.47 -18.07 -29.70
C LYS A 135 40.73 -17.54 -30.39
N GLN A 136 41.89 -17.77 -29.78
CA GLN A 136 43.16 -17.61 -30.48
C GLN A 136 43.59 -18.96 -31.06
N VAL A 137 43.81 -18.93 -32.37
CA VAL A 137 44.32 -19.99 -33.24
C VAL A 137 45.86 -19.92 -33.19
N GLU A 138 46.47 -21.11 -33.06
CA GLU A 138 47.90 -21.49 -33.16
C GLU A 138 48.99 -20.40 -33.20
#